data_AF-A0A7X9J3H0-F1
#
_entry.id   AF-A0A7X9J3H0-F1
#
_cell.length_a   1.000
_cell.length_b   1.000
_cell.length_c   1.000
_cell.angle_alpha   90.00
_cell.angle_beta   90.00
_cell.angle_gamma   90.00
#
_symmetry.space_group_name_H-M   'P 1'
#
loop_
_entity.id
_entity.type
_entity.pdbx_description
1 polymer ?
#
loop_
_entity_poly.entity_id
_entity_poly.type
_entity_poly.pdbx_seq_one_letter_code
_entity_poly.pdbx_strand_id
1 'polypeptide(L)'
;MDRKAYTVTGMDCGECAAKIDHAVSRLRGVDRVVTNFGSSRMVVSWDPEQTSEQTILRTVHSLGFETHNSLAEAQRRRKSEAVRRMGPVVVSGVSVILGAILGHLGFSMPAAVFQGIAIIIGFVLVGRRALASLQSRVLDINVLMTVAVIGAVIIQRIDEAATVYFLFILGEWLEEYAVDRTRGSVLALMELAPPTARILRDVGEVDVPADSVRIGDIARIRPGETIPVDGQVIAHESVVNESTLTGESAPVRKGPGDQVFAGTFNQDGALDVRVTRLSNDNTVARIVEMVQSAQSGNSRSERWVNRFSRVYTPMVLSLAVVAAFLPPLVSGVAWDRALYSAL
;
A
#
# COMPACT_ATOMS: atom_id res chain seq x y z
N MET A 1 -24.50 8.05 -6.81
CA MET A 1 -23.04 7.83 -6.87
C MET A 1 -22.54 7.67 -5.46
N ASP A 2 -21.97 6.51 -5.18
CA ASP A 2 -21.36 6.21 -3.90
C ASP A 2 -19.88 6.55 -3.96
N ARG A 3 -19.36 7.07 -2.85
CA ARG A 3 -17.93 7.37 -2.69
C ARG A 3 -17.46 6.71 -1.41
N LYS A 4 -16.36 5.97 -1.50
CA LYS A 4 -15.77 5.31 -0.33
C LYS A 4 -14.25 5.32 -0.41
N ALA A 5 -13.64 5.43 0.77
CA ALA A 5 -12.21 5.43 0.93
C ALA A 5 -11.77 4.12 1.58
N TYR A 6 -10.66 3.58 1.08
CA TYR A 6 -10.05 2.35 1.56
C TYR A 6 -8.58 2.59 1.83
N THR A 7 -8.06 1.92 2.85
CA THR A 7 -6.62 1.78 3.02
C THR A 7 -6.15 0.56 2.23
N VAL A 8 -5.13 0.72 1.40
CA VAL A 8 -4.60 -0.34 0.54
C VAL A 8 -3.23 -0.78 1.05
N THR A 9 -3.06 -2.07 1.33
CA THR A 9 -1.80 -2.64 1.78
C THR A 9 -0.99 -3.17 0.59
N GLY A 10 0.32 -2.92 0.58
CA GLY A 10 1.23 -3.23 -0.52
C GLY A 10 1.35 -2.15 -1.60
N MET A 11 0.61 -1.02 -1.46
CA MET A 11 0.72 0.12 -2.36
C MET A 11 1.89 1.02 -1.93
N ASP A 12 3.11 0.57 -2.18
CA ASP A 12 4.31 1.22 -1.62
C ASP A 12 5.05 2.12 -2.62
N CYS A 13 4.73 1.98 -3.90
CA CYS A 13 5.38 2.69 -5.01
C CYS A 13 4.37 3.45 -5.88
N GLY A 14 4.81 4.51 -6.57
CA GLY A 14 3.93 5.26 -7.49
C GLY A 14 3.40 4.43 -8.67
N GLU A 15 4.13 3.38 -9.06
CA GLU A 15 3.73 2.46 -10.12
C GLU A 15 2.65 1.47 -9.66
N CYS A 16 2.65 1.14 -8.37
CA CYS A 16 1.66 0.31 -7.70
C CYS A 16 0.30 1.04 -7.66
N ALA A 17 0.31 2.32 -7.31
CA ALA A 17 -0.85 3.22 -7.39
C ALA A 17 -1.38 3.34 -8.82
N ALA A 18 -0.50 3.59 -9.80
CA ALA A 18 -0.90 3.69 -11.21
C ALA A 18 -1.53 2.40 -11.76
N LYS A 19 -1.04 1.22 -11.34
CA LYS A 19 -1.64 -0.08 -11.70
C LYS A 19 -3.08 -0.19 -11.17
N ILE A 20 -3.31 0.21 -9.92
CA ILE A 20 -4.65 0.19 -9.30
C ILE A 20 -5.56 1.20 -10.00
N ASP A 21 -5.13 2.45 -10.18
CA ASP A 21 -5.89 3.50 -10.88
C ASP A 21 -6.32 3.03 -12.27
N HIS A 22 -5.39 2.50 -13.06
CA HIS A 22 -5.66 2.06 -14.42
C HIS A 22 -6.61 0.85 -14.49
N ALA A 23 -6.51 -0.10 -13.55
CA ALA A 23 -7.38 -1.27 -13.52
C ALA A 23 -8.80 -0.91 -13.04
N VAL A 24 -8.91 -0.11 -11.98
CA VAL A 24 -10.20 0.25 -11.37
C VAL A 24 -10.97 1.26 -12.23
N SER A 25 -10.29 2.22 -12.87
CA SER A 25 -10.92 3.19 -13.79
C SER A 25 -11.53 2.55 -15.04
N ARG A 26 -11.11 1.32 -15.39
CA ARG A 26 -11.67 0.58 -16.53
C ARG A 26 -12.95 -0.20 -16.20
N LEU A 27 -13.33 -0.29 -14.93
CA LEU A 27 -14.59 -0.92 -14.53
C LEU A 27 -15.76 -0.04 -14.96
N ARG A 28 -16.81 -0.66 -15.54
CA ARG A 28 -18.03 0.07 -15.93
C ARG A 28 -18.71 0.67 -14.70
N GLY A 29 -19.13 1.92 -14.78
CA GLY A 29 -19.76 2.61 -13.64
C GLY A 29 -18.80 3.19 -12.61
N VAL A 30 -17.48 3.06 -12.79
CA VAL A 30 -16.50 3.84 -12.01
C VAL A 30 -16.33 5.20 -12.67
N ASP A 31 -16.59 6.27 -11.91
CA ASP A 31 -16.46 7.65 -12.38
C ASP A 31 -15.04 8.19 -12.13
N ARG A 32 -14.57 8.01 -10.90
CA ARG A 32 -13.25 8.51 -10.48
C ARG A 32 -12.61 7.56 -9.48
N VAL A 33 -11.34 7.26 -9.71
CA VAL A 33 -10.45 6.61 -8.75
C VAL A 33 -9.26 7.53 -8.53
N VAL A 34 -8.90 7.73 -7.26
CA VAL A 34 -7.69 8.46 -6.86
C VAL A 34 -6.95 7.58 -5.87
N THR A 35 -5.74 7.17 -6.23
CA THR A 35 -4.85 6.47 -5.33
C THR A 35 -3.72 7.38 -4.86
N ASN A 36 -3.42 7.26 -3.58
CA ASN A 36 -2.31 7.92 -2.94
C ASN A 36 -1.47 6.85 -2.25
N PHE A 37 -0.33 6.50 -2.84
CA PHE A 37 0.59 5.51 -2.27
C PHE A 37 1.23 6.02 -0.97
N GLY A 38 1.49 7.33 -0.86
CA GLY A 38 2.08 7.97 0.32
C GLY A 38 1.24 7.79 1.59
N SER A 39 -0.08 7.89 1.46
CA SER A 39 -1.04 7.58 2.52
C SER A 39 -1.58 6.16 2.47
N SER A 40 -1.18 5.40 1.45
CA SER A 40 -1.72 4.08 1.14
C SER A 40 -3.26 4.07 1.12
N ARG A 41 -3.85 5.11 0.54
CA ARG A 41 -5.31 5.32 0.52
C ARG A 41 -5.79 5.34 -0.92
N MET A 42 -6.89 4.64 -1.18
CA MET A 42 -7.62 4.66 -2.43
C MET A 42 -9.01 5.23 -2.18
N VAL A 43 -9.40 6.25 -2.92
CA VAL A 43 -10.75 6.80 -2.91
C VAL A 43 -11.39 6.51 -4.26
N VAL A 44 -12.52 5.82 -4.24
CA VAL A 44 -13.25 5.44 -5.45
C VAL A 44 -14.67 5.97 -5.38
N SER A 45 -15.13 6.52 -6.51
CA SER A 45 -16.50 6.97 -6.72
C SER A 45 -17.12 6.16 -7.85
N TRP A 46 -18.27 5.52 -7.58
CA TRP A 46 -18.91 4.63 -8.53
C TRP A 46 -20.44 4.73 -8.49
N ASP A 47 -21.06 4.21 -9.54
CA ASP A 47 -22.50 4.02 -9.66
C ASP A 47 -22.89 2.61 -9.17
N PRO A 48 -23.64 2.50 -8.05
CA PRO A 48 -24.06 1.21 -7.49
C PRO A 48 -24.93 0.38 -8.43
N GLU A 49 -25.62 1.01 -9.39
CA GLU A 49 -26.46 0.29 -10.35
C GLU A 49 -25.63 -0.44 -11.41
N GLN A 50 -24.39 0.00 -11.66
CA GLN A 50 -23.52 -0.52 -12.71
C GLN A 50 -22.39 -1.40 -12.19
N THR A 51 -21.85 -1.12 -11.00
CA THR A 51 -20.77 -1.89 -10.38
C THR A 51 -20.93 -2.00 -8.88
N SER A 52 -20.67 -3.19 -8.35
CA SER A 52 -20.67 -3.45 -6.91
C SER A 52 -19.32 -3.13 -6.26
N GLU A 53 -19.34 -2.72 -4.99
CA GLU A 53 -18.14 -2.58 -4.15
C GLU A 53 -17.27 -3.85 -4.21
N GLN A 54 -17.87 -5.04 -4.13
CA GLN A 54 -17.12 -6.30 -4.17
C GLN A 54 -16.33 -6.50 -5.48
N THR A 55 -16.86 -6.04 -6.62
CA THR A 55 -16.17 -6.14 -7.91
C THR A 55 -14.90 -5.28 -7.92
N ILE A 56 -14.98 -4.08 -7.33
CA ILE A 56 -13.84 -3.17 -7.19
C ILE A 56 -12.77 -3.82 -6.31
N LEU A 57 -13.16 -4.31 -5.11
CA LEU A 57 -12.22 -4.92 -4.16
C LEU A 57 -11.57 -6.19 -4.72
N ARG A 58 -12.32 -7.04 -5.44
CA ARG A 58 -11.75 -8.22 -6.11
C ARG A 58 -10.73 -7.84 -7.18
N THR A 59 -10.97 -6.76 -7.91
CA THR A 59 -10.03 -6.25 -8.93
C THR A 59 -8.72 -5.83 -8.27
N VAL A 60 -8.80 -5.07 -7.18
CA VAL A 60 -7.61 -4.65 -6.41
C VAL A 60 -6.86 -5.86 -5.84
N HIS A 61 -7.58 -6.84 -5.31
CA HIS A 61 -7.00 -8.09 -4.81
C HIS A 61 -6.34 -8.93 -5.91
N SER A 62 -6.92 -8.96 -7.12
CA SER A 62 -6.34 -9.68 -8.26
C SER A 62 -4.98 -9.11 -8.72
N LEU A 63 -4.73 -7.84 -8.42
CA LEU A 63 -3.44 -7.17 -8.67
C LEU A 63 -2.43 -7.42 -7.54
N GLY A 64 -2.81 -8.12 -6.47
CA GLY A 64 -1.96 -8.46 -5.34
C GLY A 64 -2.00 -7.47 -4.17
N PHE A 65 -3.03 -6.63 -4.07
CA PHE A 65 -3.18 -5.66 -2.98
C PHE A 65 -4.36 -5.99 -2.07
N GLU A 66 -4.25 -5.72 -0.77
CA GLU A 66 -5.36 -5.87 0.18
C GLU A 66 -6.00 -4.52 0.50
N THR A 67 -7.31 -4.49 0.75
CA THR A 67 -8.08 -3.27 1.05
C THR A 67 -8.77 -3.36 2.41
N HIS A 68 -8.74 -2.28 3.19
CA HIS A 68 -9.31 -2.22 4.54
C HIS A 68 -10.18 -0.97 4.74
N ASN A 69 -11.22 -1.10 5.56
CA ASN A 69 -12.18 -0.03 5.85
C ASN A 69 -11.74 0.91 6.97
N SER A 70 -10.81 0.49 7.84
CA SER A 70 -10.29 1.29 8.95
C SER A 70 -8.77 1.40 8.89
N LEU A 71 -8.26 2.60 9.20
CA LEU A 71 -6.82 2.87 9.26
C LEU A 71 -6.14 2.16 10.44
N ALA A 72 -6.83 2.01 11.57
CA ALA A 72 -6.32 1.29 12.74
C ALA A 72 -6.19 -0.22 12.47
N GLU A 73 -7.15 -0.80 11.75
CA GLU A 73 -7.07 -2.19 11.29
C GLU A 73 -5.94 -2.39 10.28
N ALA A 74 -5.79 -1.46 9.33
CA ALA A 74 -4.71 -1.47 8.35
C ALA A 74 -3.33 -1.33 9.00
N GLN A 75 -3.16 -0.48 10.02
CA GLN A 75 -1.89 -0.33 10.76
C GLN A 75 -1.53 -1.58 11.56
N ARG A 76 -2.49 -2.17 12.29
CA ARG A 76 -2.24 -3.42 13.04
C ARG A 76 -1.87 -4.57 12.11
N ARG A 77 -2.58 -4.71 10.97
CA ARG A 77 -2.26 -5.72 9.96
C ARG A 77 -0.93 -5.45 9.28
N ARG A 78 -0.61 -4.20 8.90
CA ARG A 78 0.71 -3.83 8.34
C ARG A 78 1.87 -4.21 9.25
N LYS A 79 1.78 -3.91 10.56
CA LYS A 79 2.84 -4.29 11.51
C LYS A 79 3.01 -5.82 11.58
N SER A 80 1.90 -6.56 11.54
CA SER A 80 1.91 -8.02 11.48
C SER A 80 2.46 -8.53 10.13
N GLU A 81 2.14 -7.88 9.02
CA GLU A 81 2.57 -8.27 7.69
C GLU A 81 4.04 -7.95 7.43
N ALA A 82 4.57 -6.83 7.91
CA ALA A 82 6.00 -6.51 7.82
C ALA A 82 6.85 -7.59 8.52
N VAL A 83 6.41 -8.04 9.70
CA VAL A 83 7.05 -9.16 10.42
C VAL A 83 6.88 -10.48 9.64
N ARG A 84 5.69 -10.72 9.05
CA ARG A 84 5.43 -11.93 8.24
C ARG A 84 6.27 -11.95 6.96
N ARG A 85 6.49 -10.80 6.33
CA ARG A 85 7.29 -10.64 5.11
C ARG A 85 8.78 -10.78 5.37
N MET A 86 9.26 -10.43 6.56
CA MET A 86 10.66 -10.63 6.96
C MET A 86 11.06 -12.12 7.02
N GLY A 87 10.13 -13.00 7.41
CA GLY A 87 10.38 -14.44 7.55
C GLY A 87 10.96 -15.09 6.29
N PRO A 88 10.29 -15.01 5.12
CA PRO A 88 10.82 -15.53 3.87
C PRO A 88 12.19 -14.97 3.46
N VAL A 89 12.46 -13.68 3.71
CA VAL A 89 13.75 -13.04 3.39
C VAL A 89 14.87 -13.65 4.24
N VAL A 90 14.63 -13.82 5.54
CA VAL A 90 15.59 -14.45 6.46
C VAL A 90 15.82 -15.91 6.08
N VAL A 91 14.78 -16.68 5.78
CA VAL A 91 14.90 -18.08 5.36
C VAL A 91 15.67 -18.19 4.04
N SER A 92 15.40 -17.31 3.07
CA SER A 92 16.14 -17.26 1.81
C SER A 92 17.63 -16.97 2.07
N GLY A 93 17.96 -15.97 2.89
CA GLY A 93 19.35 -15.63 3.23
C GLY A 93 20.10 -16.74 3.94
N VAL A 94 19.49 -17.38 4.94
CA VAL A 94 20.06 -18.54 5.62
C VAL A 94 20.30 -19.69 4.63
N SER A 95 19.35 -19.93 3.72
CA SER A 95 19.46 -20.99 2.72
C SER A 95 20.61 -20.72 1.72
N VAL A 96 20.79 -19.48 1.27
CA VAL A 96 21.93 -19.10 0.40
C VAL A 96 23.26 -19.32 1.12
N ILE A 97 23.39 -18.82 2.36
CA ILE A 97 24.62 -18.94 3.15
C ILE A 97 24.96 -20.42 3.40
N LEU A 98 23.98 -21.20 3.84
CA LEU A 98 24.19 -22.62 4.14
C LEU A 98 24.50 -23.42 2.87
N GLY A 99 23.82 -23.12 1.75
CA GLY A 99 24.11 -23.71 0.44
C GLY A 99 25.54 -23.42 -0.02
N ALA A 100 26.01 -22.18 0.13
CA ALA A 100 27.38 -21.80 -0.21
C ALA A 100 28.43 -22.53 0.65
N ILE A 101 28.21 -22.61 1.97
CA ILE A 101 29.12 -23.32 2.90
C ILE A 101 29.18 -24.81 2.55
N LEU A 102 28.02 -25.46 2.36
CA LEU A 102 27.96 -26.88 2.00
C LEU A 102 28.62 -27.16 0.64
N GLY A 103 28.43 -26.26 -0.33
CA GLY A 103 29.07 -26.35 -1.64
C GLY A 103 30.60 -26.28 -1.52
N HIS A 104 31.11 -25.36 -0.68
CA HIS A 104 32.55 -25.22 -0.44
C HIS A 104 33.16 -26.44 0.28
N LEU A 105 32.38 -27.09 1.15
CA LEU A 105 32.76 -28.34 1.83
C LEU A 105 32.66 -29.59 0.92
N GLY A 106 32.21 -29.44 -0.33
CA GLY A 106 32.08 -30.54 -1.29
C GLY A 106 30.75 -31.29 -1.24
N PHE A 107 29.79 -30.87 -0.42
CA PHE A 107 28.45 -31.47 -0.34
C PHE A 107 27.52 -30.89 -1.42
N SER A 108 27.70 -31.33 -2.68
CA SER A 108 26.98 -30.80 -3.84
C SER A 108 25.45 -30.98 -3.78
N MET A 109 24.96 -32.16 -3.38
CA MET A 109 23.53 -32.45 -3.30
C MET A 109 22.82 -31.61 -2.22
N PRO A 110 23.27 -31.59 -0.94
CA PRO A 110 22.72 -30.70 0.07
C PRO A 110 22.80 -29.22 -0.31
N ALA A 111 23.91 -28.77 -0.91
CA ALA A 111 24.07 -27.39 -1.35
C ALA A 111 23.00 -26.98 -2.36
N ALA A 112 22.77 -27.82 -3.38
CA ALA A 112 21.76 -27.58 -4.40
C ALA A 112 20.33 -27.52 -3.82
N VAL A 113 20.03 -28.32 -2.80
CA VAL A 113 18.72 -28.27 -2.12
C VAL A 113 18.49 -26.92 -1.43
N PHE A 114 19.46 -26.44 -0.65
CA PHE A 114 19.33 -25.14 0.03
C PHE A 114 19.26 -23.98 -0.95
N GLN A 115 20.07 -23.99 -2.02
CA GLN A 115 20.01 -22.97 -3.06
C GLN A 115 18.69 -23.03 -3.84
N GLY A 116 18.17 -24.23 -4.11
CA GLY A 116 16.85 -24.44 -4.71
C GLY A 116 15.72 -23.87 -3.85
N ILE A 117 15.78 -24.03 -2.52
CA ILE A 117 14.83 -23.42 -1.58
C ILE A 117 14.86 -21.89 -1.70
N ALA A 118 16.06 -21.28 -1.73
CA ALA A 118 16.20 -19.84 -1.88
C ALA A 118 15.60 -19.34 -3.22
N ILE A 119 15.85 -20.05 -4.32
CA ILE A 119 15.29 -19.73 -5.64
C ILE A 119 13.76 -19.85 -5.63
N ILE A 120 13.20 -20.90 -5.03
CA ILE A 120 11.74 -21.09 -4.93
C ILE A 120 11.10 -19.95 -4.13
N ILE A 121 11.67 -19.58 -2.97
CA ILE A 121 11.17 -18.47 -2.17
C ILE A 121 11.18 -17.18 -2.99
N GLY A 122 12.30 -16.90 -3.67
CA GLY A 122 12.39 -15.72 -4.53
C GLY A 122 11.40 -15.74 -5.68
N PHE A 123 11.11 -16.90 -6.27
CA PHE A 123 10.19 -17.00 -7.39
C PHE A 123 8.76 -16.73 -6.94
N VAL A 124 8.39 -17.21 -5.75
CA VAL A 124 7.08 -16.95 -5.16
C VAL A 124 6.89 -15.46 -4.85
N LEU A 125 7.92 -14.78 -4.34
CA LEU A 125 7.84 -13.36 -3.96
C LEU A 125 7.95 -12.40 -5.17
N VAL A 126 8.95 -12.60 -6.02
CA VAL A 126 9.32 -11.71 -7.13
C VAL A 126 8.79 -12.22 -8.46
N GLY A 127 8.95 -13.52 -8.74
CA GLY A 127 8.53 -14.14 -10.00
C GLY A 127 7.03 -14.00 -10.26
N ARG A 128 6.18 -14.05 -9.22
CA ARG A 128 4.74 -13.75 -9.34
C ARG A 128 4.46 -12.32 -9.83
N ARG A 129 5.25 -11.34 -9.37
CA ARG A 129 5.14 -9.95 -9.86
C ARG A 129 5.60 -9.84 -11.31
N ALA A 130 6.67 -10.55 -11.67
CA ALA A 130 7.15 -10.64 -13.05
C ALA A 130 6.09 -11.22 -14.01
N LEU A 131 5.39 -12.28 -13.60
CA LEU A 131 4.27 -12.87 -14.35
C LEU A 131 3.13 -11.85 -14.57
N ALA A 132 2.75 -11.11 -13.53
CA ALA A 132 1.72 -10.08 -13.63
C ALA A 132 2.15 -8.89 -14.51
N SER A 133 3.41 -8.46 -14.41
CA SER A 133 3.99 -7.41 -15.27
C SER A 133 4.04 -7.85 -16.74
N LEU A 134 4.39 -9.12 -17.00
CA LEU A 134 4.37 -9.68 -18.36
C LEU A 134 2.96 -9.73 -18.95
N GLN A 135 1.96 -10.12 -18.16
CA GLN A 135 0.54 -10.11 -18.57
C GLN A 135 0.04 -8.71 -18.92
N SER A 136 0.51 -7.70 -18.20
CA SER A 136 0.20 -6.29 -18.46
C SER A 136 1.07 -5.65 -19.55
N ARG A 137 1.93 -6.42 -20.21
CA ARG A 137 2.88 -5.98 -21.28
C ARG A 137 3.85 -4.89 -20.83
N VAL A 138 4.21 -4.88 -19.54
CA VAL A 138 5.22 -3.99 -18.98
C VAL A 138 6.46 -4.81 -18.67
N LEU A 139 7.59 -4.45 -19.31
CA LEU A 139 8.89 -5.05 -19.04
C LEU A 139 9.59 -4.24 -17.95
N ASP A 140 9.50 -4.72 -16.71
CA ASP A 140 10.11 -4.12 -15.53
C ASP A 140 11.35 -4.90 -15.06
N ILE A 141 11.97 -4.43 -13.97
CA ILE A 141 13.13 -5.11 -13.38
C ILE A 141 12.80 -6.52 -12.89
N ASN A 142 11.55 -6.79 -12.45
CA ASN A 142 11.14 -8.11 -11.99
C ASN A 142 11.15 -9.13 -13.13
N VAL A 143 10.69 -8.73 -14.32
CA VAL A 143 10.77 -9.55 -15.54
C VAL A 143 12.22 -9.86 -15.89
N LEU A 144 13.08 -8.82 -15.93
CA LEU A 144 14.50 -9.00 -16.23
C LEU A 144 15.18 -9.97 -15.26
N MET A 145 14.99 -9.76 -13.96
CA MET A 145 15.58 -10.57 -12.90
C MET A 145 15.09 -12.02 -12.97
N THR A 146 13.79 -12.23 -13.18
CA THR A 146 13.23 -13.60 -13.26
C THR A 146 13.75 -14.35 -14.49
N VAL A 147 13.87 -13.68 -15.64
CA VAL A 147 14.46 -14.27 -16.85
C VAL A 147 15.94 -14.62 -16.64
N ALA A 148 16.73 -13.71 -16.05
CA ALA A 148 18.14 -13.96 -15.74
C ALA A 148 18.33 -15.15 -14.79
N VAL A 149 17.53 -15.24 -13.73
CA VAL A 149 17.59 -16.37 -12.78
C VAL A 149 17.19 -17.69 -13.46
N ILE A 150 16.16 -17.69 -14.32
CA ILE A 150 15.80 -18.88 -15.11
C ILE A 150 16.96 -19.27 -16.04
N GLY A 151 17.60 -18.29 -16.68
CA GLY A 151 18.78 -18.52 -17.52
C GLY A 151 19.94 -19.14 -16.75
N ALA A 152 20.30 -18.57 -15.60
CA ALA A 152 21.31 -19.08 -14.69
C ALA A 152 21.02 -20.54 -14.24
N VAL A 153 19.76 -20.87 -13.96
CA VAL A 153 19.35 -22.25 -13.63
C VAL A 153 19.51 -23.20 -14.83
N ILE A 154 19.16 -22.75 -16.05
CA ILE A 154 19.33 -23.54 -17.27
C ILE A 154 20.81 -23.87 -17.52
N ILE A 155 21.71 -22.92 -17.31
CA ILE A 155 23.16 -23.12 -17.45
C ILE A 155 23.82 -23.79 -16.23
N GLN A 156 23.02 -24.30 -15.28
CA GLN A 156 23.46 -24.98 -14.06
C GLN A 156 24.28 -24.11 -13.10
N ARG A 157 24.11 -22.79 -13.13
CA ARG A 157 24.67 -21.81 -12.19
C ARG A 157 23.69 -21.51 -11.05
N ILE A 158 23.37 -22.55 -10.28
CA ILE A 158 22.34 -22.52 -9.23
C ILE A 158 22.76 -21.60 -8.06
N ASP A 159 24.04 -21.55 -7.75
CA ASP A 159 24.62 -20.71 -6.70
C ASP A 159 24.52 -19.21 -7.02
N GLU A 160 24.85 -18.83 -8.26
CA GLU A 160 24.70 -17.46 -8.75
C GLU A 160 23.22 -17.06 -8.79
N ALA A 161 22.36 -17.93 -9.32
CA ALA A 161 20.91 -17.72 -9.39
C ALA A 161 20.31 -17.46 -8.00
N ALA A 162 20.63 -18.29 -7.01
CA ALA A 162 20.14 -18.15 -5.64
C ALA A 162 20.63 -16.85 -4.98
N THR A 163 21.90 -16.49 -5.19
CA THR A 163 22.52 -15.30 -4.61
C THR A 163 21.89 -14.02 -5.16
N VAL A 164 21.77 -13.92 -6.48
CA VAL A 164 21.19 -12.75 -7.15
C VAL A 164 19.75 -12.54 -6.72
N TYR A 165 18.96 -13.61 -6.62
CA TYR A 165 17.57 -13.51 -6.20
C TYR A 165 17.42 -13.12 -4.72
N PHE A 166 18.24 -13.68 -3.84
CA PHE A 166 18.28 -13.28 -2.44
C PHE A 166 18.62 -11.80 -2.28
N LEU A 167 19.68 -11.32 -2.94
CA LEU A 167 20.09 -9.91 -2.85
C LEU A 167 18.98 -8.97 -3.33
N PHE A 168 18.27 -9.36 -4.39
CA PHE A 168 17.15 -8.58 -4.90
C PHE A 168 16.00 -8.50 -3.89
N ILE A 169 15.58 -9.64 -3.32
CA ILE A 169 14.52 -9.69 -2.29
C ILE A 169 14.92 -8.88 -1.05
N LEU A 170 16.19 -9.00 -0.64
CA LEU A 170 16.73 -8.21 0.48
C LEU A 170 16.67 -6.71 0.18
N GLY A 171 17.04 -6.31 -1.04
CA GLY A 171 16.94 -4.93 -1.50
C GLY A 171 15.51 -4.40 -1.47
N GLU A 172 14.56 -5.15 -2.03
CA GLU A 172 13.13 -4.79 -1.97
C GLU A 172 12.63 -4.65 -0.53
N TRP A 173 13.04 -5.57 0.36
CA TRP A 173 12.64 -5.50 1.77
C TRP A 173 13.26 -4.30 2.50
N LEU A 174 14.53 -3.97 2.24
CA LEU A 174 15.18 -2.79 2.80
C LEU A 174 14.53 -1.50 2.29
N GLU A 175 14.13 -1.46 1.02
CA GLU A 175 13.38 -0.35 0.44
C GLU A 175 12.01 -0.18 1.12
N GLU A 176 11.23 -1.27 1.24
CA GLU A 176 9.93 -1.29 1.93
C GLU A 176 10.07 -0.80 3.38
N TYR A 177 11.08 -1.30 4.10
CA TYR A 177 11.39 -0.88 5.48
C TYR A 177 11.75 0.61 5.59
N ALA A 178 12.57 1.12 4.67
CA ALA A 178 13.00 2.51 4.67
C ALA A 178 11.81 3.45 4.40
N VAL A 179 10.94 3.11 3.46
CA VAL A 179 9.74 3.87 3.13
C VAL A 179 8.78 3.88 4.32
N ASP A 180 8.50 2.73 4.93
CA ASP A 180 7.58 2.63 6.07
C ASP A 180 8.05 3.45 7.28
N ARG A 181 9.36 3.47 7.56
CA ARG A 181 9.92 4.24 8.68
C ARG A 181 9.68 5.74 8.55
N THR A 182 9.61 6.28 7.33
CA THR A 182 9.40 7.71 7.09
C THR A 182 7.94 8.16 7.17
N ARG A 183 6.98 7.24 7.02
CA ARG A 183 5.53 7.55 7.01
C ARG A 183 4.89 7.67 8.40
N GLY A 184 5.58 7.20 9.45
CA GLY A 184 5.03 7.15 10.81
C GLY A 184 4.67 8.49 11.45
N SER A 185 5.19 9.61 10.94
CA SER A 185 5.01 10.94 11.55
C SER A 185 3.69 11.63 11.17
N VAL A 186 3.06 11.25 10.05
CA VAL A 186 1.81 11.92 9.59
C VAL A 186 0.57 11.38 10.31
N LEU A 187 0.65 10.17 10.88
CA LEU A 187 -0.46 9.51 11.57
C LEU A 187 -0.68 10.01 13.01
N ALA A 188 0.26 10.76 13.59
CA ALA A 188 0.11 11.36 14.91
C ALA A 188 -1.01 12.43 14.97
N LEU A 189 -1.42 12.96 13.81
CA LEU A 189 -2.58 13.86 13.71
C LEU A 189 -3.92 13.09 13.70
N MET A 190 -3.92 11.77 13.52
CA MET A 190 -5.14 10.95 13.48
C MET A 190 -5.57 10.45 14.87
N GLU A 191 -4.71 10.57 15.88
CA GLU A 191 -5.05 10.29 17.30
C GLU A 191 -5.84 11.43 17.96
N LEU A 192 -6.18 12.49 17.22
CA LEU A 192 -6.92 13.64 17.75
C LEU A 192 -8.40 13.35 18.01
N ALA A 193 -9.04 12.43 17.28
CA ALA A 193 -10.45 12.08 17.47
C ALA A 193 -10.61 10.78 18.27
N PRO A 194 -11.48 10.74 19.31
CA PRO A 194 -11.63 9.55 20.15
C PRO A 194 -12.23 8.35 19.39
N PRO A 195 -11.85 7.11 19.76
CA PRO A 195 -12.28 5.89 19.07
C PRO A 195 -13.75 5.52 19.30
N THR A 196 -14.40 6.15 20.27
CA THR A 196 -15.80 5.90 20.64
C THR A 196 -16.58 7.20 20.65
N ALA A 197 -17.86 7.11 20.29
CA ALA A 197 -18.82 8.19 20.32
C ALA A 197 -20.03 7.79 21.16
N ARG A 198 -20.51 8.71 21.99
CA ARG A 198 -21.73 8.53 22.78
C ARG A 198 -22.93 8.98 21.98
N ILE A 199 -23.80 8.06 21.60
CA ILE A 199 -24.98 8.32 20.77
C ILE A 199 -26.26 8.20 21.62
N LEU A 200 -27.14 9.19 21.51
CA LEU A 200 -28.50 9.15 22.02
C LEU A 200 -29.36 8.27 21.11
N ARG A 201 -29.88 7.17 21.66
CA ARG A 201 -30.89 6.31 21.03
C ARG A 201 -32.15 6.29 21.90
N ASP A 202 -33.21 5.64 21.41
CA ASP A 202 -34.47 5.50 22.15
C ASP A 202 -34.31 4.84 23.53
N VAL A 203 -33.27 4.02 23.70
CA VAL A 203 -32.90 3.34 24.95
C VAL A 203 -31.99 4.16 25.88
N GLY A 204 -31.64 5.38 25.50
CA GLY A 204 -30.73 6.26 26.24
C GLY A 204 -29.37 6.44 25.56
N GLU A 205 -28.37 6.84 26.35
CA GLU A 205 -26.99 7.07 25.89
C GLU A 205 -26.25 5.74 25.72
N VAL A 206 -25.72 5.48 24.52
CA VAL A 206 -24.94 4.27 24.20
C VAL A 206 -23.61 4.67 23.59
N ASP A 207 -22.51 4.17 24.17
CA ASP A 207 -21.18 4.33 23.61
C ASP A 207 -20.97 3.31 22.48
N VAL A 208 -20.68 3.80 21.28
CA VAL A 208 -20.42 2.99 20.08
C VAL A 208 -19.07 3.35 19.48
N PRO A 209 -18.41 2.43 18.75
CA PRO A 209 -17.22 2.78 17.97
C PRO A 209 -17.52 3.94 17.01
N ALA A 210 -16.63 4.94 16.92
CA ALA A 210 -16.82 6.13 16.07
C ALA A 210 -17.07 5.75 14.59
N ASP A 211 -16.47 4.65 14.13
CA ASP A 211 -16.62 4.11 12.78
C ASP A 211 -18.00 3.49 12.49
N SER A 212 -18.79 3.22 13.53
CA SER A 212 -20.13 2.64 13.41
C SER A 212 -21.26 3.68 13.47
N VAL A 213 -20.90 4.95 13.72
CA VAL A 213 -21.82 6.08 13.80
C VAL A 213 -22.40 6.38 12.42
N ARG A 214 -23.70 6.68 12.34
CA ARG A 214 -24.40 6.97 11.09
C ARG A 214 -24.72 8.46 10.99
N ILE A 215 -24.82 8.95 9.75
CA ILE A 215 -25.32 10.31 9.49
C ILE A 215 -26.73 10.42 10.04
N GLY A 216 -27.00 11.49 10.78
CA GLY A 216 -28.28 11.73 11.45
C GLY A 216 -28.36 11.22 12.88
N ASP A 217 -27.41 10.38 13.34
CA ASP A 217 -27.30 10.02 14.76
C ASP A 217 -27.08 11.30 15.59
N ILE A 218 -27.54 11.28 16.85
CA ILE A 218 -27.34 12.39 17.78
C ILE A 218 -26.25 12.00 18.76
N ALA A 219 -25.09 12.62 18.65
CA ALA A 219 -23.98 12.45 19.58
C ALA A 219 -24.15 13.41 20.76
N ARG A 220 -24.01 12.91 21.99
CA ARG A 220 -23.94 13.74 23.19
C ARG A 220 -22.50 13.88 23.63
N ILE A 221 -22.00 15.12 23.63
CA ILE A 221 -20.65 15.47 24.05
C ILE A 221 -20.73 16.21 25.37
N ARG A 222 -20.08 15.69 26.40
CA ARG A 222 -20.04 16.32 27.73
C ARG A 222 -18.92 17.36 27.83
N PRO A 223 -19.00 18.28 28.82
CA PRO A 223 -17.87 19.16 29.13
C PRO A 223 -16.61 18.35 29.39
N GLY A 224 -15.49 18.76 28.80
CA GLY A 224 -14.21 18.09 28.91
C GLY A 224 -13.97 16.93 27.93
N GLU A 225 -14.93 16.62 27.04
CA GLU A 225 -14.78 15.57 26.03
C GLU A 225 -14.31 16.14 24.68
N THR A 226 -13.50 15.37 23.97
CA THR A 226 -13.18 15.65 22.56
C THR A 226 -14.34 15.23 21.67
N ILE A 227 -14.69 16.07 20.70
CA ILE A 227 -15.78 15.81 19.78
C ILE A 227 -15.39 14.65 18.83
N PRO A 228 -16.14 13.53 18.78
CA PRO A 228 -15.76 12.35 17.99
C PRO A 228 -16.09 12.47 16.50
N VAL A 229 -17.04 13.34 16.13
CA VAL A 229 -17.67 13.38 14.80
C VAL A 229 -17.94 14.81 14.35
N ASP A 230 -17.90 15.04 13.04
CA ASP A 230 -18.36 16.31 12.46
C ASP A 230 -19.89 16.37 12.50
N GLY A 231 -20.43 17.51 12.90
CA GLY A 231 -21.87 17.64 13.02
C GLY A 231 -22.36 19.07 13.20
N GLN A 232 -23.67 19.17 13.37
CA GLN A 232 -24.36 20.41 13.68
C GLN A 232 -24.96 20.32 15.07
N VAL A 233 -24.74 21.34 15.90
CA VAL A 233 -25.36 21.43 17.23
C VAL A 233 -26.87 21.58 17.04
N ILE A 234 -27.64 20.73 17.73
CA ILE A 234 -29.10 20.77 17.70
C ILE A 234 -29.70 21.26 19.01
N ALA A 235 -28.97 21.10 20.13
CA ALA A 235 -29.39 21.57 21.43
C ALA A 235 -28.18 21.90 22.31
N HIS A 236 -28.43 22.79 23.27
CA HIS A 236 -27.46 23.33 24.23
C HIS A 236 -26.40 24.26 23.60
N GLU A 237 -25.68 24.95 24.48
CA GLU A 237 -24.59 25.86 24.10
C GLU A 237 -23.34 25.50 24.89
N SER A 238 -22.18 25.64 24.24
CA SER A 238 -20.89 25.43 24.88
C SER A 238 -19.81 26.26 24.22
N VAL A 239 -18.63 26.27 24.84
CA VAL A 239 -17.41 26.83 24.29
C VAL A 239 -16.54 25.67 23.80
N VAL A 240 -16.12 25.75 22.54
CA VAL A 240 -15.33 24.71 21.88
C VAL A 240 -13.95 25.28 21.54
N ASN A 241 -12.91 24.56 21.93
CA ASN A 241 -11.54 24.86 21.54
C ASN A 241 -11.22 24.14 20.22
N GLU A 242 -11.08 24.93 19.16
CA GLU A 242 -10.76 24.45 17.82
C GLU A 242 -9.25 24.54 17.49
N SER A 243 -8.38 24.82 18.46
CA SER A 243 -6.95 25.02 18.24
C SER A 243 -6.23 23.84 17.60
N THR A 244 -6.74 22.62 17.82
CA THR A 244 -6.25 21.38 17.19
C THR A 244 -6.44 21.37 15.67
N LEU A 245 -7.41 22.14 15.16
CA LEU A 245 -7.75 22.23 13.74
C LEU A 245 -7.31 23.55 13.12
N THR A 246 -7.60 24.67 13.77
CA THR A 246 -7.38 26.02 13.23
C THR A 246 -6.04 26.62 13.65
N GLY A 247 -5.44 26.11 14.73
CA GLY A 247 -4.26 26.71 15.36
C GLY A 247 -4.55 27.98 16.17
N GLU A 248 -5.80 28.46 16.18
CA GLU A 248 -6.19 29.63 16.97
C GLU A 248 -6.49 29.20 18.41
N SER A 249 -5.90 29.89 19.38
CA SER A 249 -6.06 29.56 20.81
C SER A 249 -7.34 30.11 21.43
N ALA A 250 -8.06 30.98 20.72
CA ALA A 250 -9.30 31.60 21.21
C ALA A 250 -10.47 30.61 21.06
N PRO A 251 -11.12 30.20 22.16
CA PRO A 251 -12.26 29.29 22.08
C PRO A 251 -13.47 29.95 21.40
N VAL A 252 -14.23 29.16 20.63
CA VAL A 252 -15.39 29.64 19.88
C VAL A 252 -16.67 29.17 20.57
N ARG A 253 -17.62 30.09 20.78
CA ARG A 253 -18.95 29.75 21.30
C ARG A 253 -19.77 29.04 20.23
N LYS A 254 -20.43 27.95 20.59
CA LYS A 254 -21.30 27.16 19.72
C LYS A 254 -22.67 27.01 20.35
N GLY A 255 -23.70 27.23 19.54
CA GLY A 255 -25.10 26.99 19.90
C GLY A 255 -25.88 26.28 18.79
N PRO A 256 -27.20 26.09 18.96
CA PRO A 256 -28.02 25.38 17.99
C PRO A 256 -27.91 25.98 16.58
N GLY A 257 -27.59 25.13 15.60
CA GLY A 257 -27.35 25.52 14.22
C GLY A 257 -25.87 25.64 13.84
N ASP A 258 -24.96 25.80 14.80
CA ASP A 258 -23.54 25.93 14.52
C ASP A 258 -22.89 24.57 14.18
N GLN A 259 -21.82 24.63 13.38
CA GLN A 259 -21.01 23.46 13.05
C GLN A 259 -19.93 23.22 14.10
N VAL A 260 -19.70 21.95 14.39
CA VAL A 260 -18.60 21.46 15.22
C VAL A 260 -17.81 20.38 14.48
N PHE A 261 -16.52 20.31 14.80
CA PHE A 261 -15.57 19.46 14.07
C PHE A 261 -14.98 18.39 14.98
N ALA A 262 -14.79 17.19 14.41
CA ALA A 262 -14.12 16.09 15.11
C ALA A 262 -12.69 16.49 15.52
N GLY A 263 -12.26 16.04 16.71
CA GLY A 263 -10.94 16.34 17.26
C GLY A 263 -10.82 17.70 17.97
N THR A 264 -11.89 18.50 18.00
CA THR A 264 -11.96 19.73 18.80
C THR A 264 -12.45 19.43 20.22
N PHE A 265 -12.13 20.29 21.18
CA PHE A 265 -12.36 20.00 22.60
C PHE A 265 -13.52 20.83 23.16
N ASN A 266 -14.51 20.15 23.74
CA ASN A 266 -15.66 20.79 24.37
C ASN A 266 -15.32 21.21 25.82
N GLN A 267 -15.51 22.48 26.18
CA GLN A 267 -15.05 23.01 27.48
C GLN A 267 -16.13 22.97 28.56
N ASP A 268 -17.20 23.75 28.43
CA ASP A 268 -18.05 24.11 29.57
C ASP A 268 -19.44 23.44 29.59
N GLY A 269 -20.13 23.37 28.45
CA GLY A 269 -21.50 22.90 28.32
C GLY A 269 -21.60 21.56 27.62
N ALA A 270 -22.67 20.79 27.88
CA ALA A 270 -22.97 19.62 27.06
C ALA A 270 -23.45 20.08 25.67
N LEU A 271 -23.14 19.33 24.62
CA LEU A 271 -23.63 19.58 23.27
C LEU A 271 -24.34 18.33 22.75
N ASP A 272 -25.51 18.53 22.16
CA ASP A 272 -26.15 17.53 21.33
C ASP A 272 -25.88 17.86 19.88
N VAL A 273 -25.20 16.96 19.20
CA VAL A 273 -24.68 17.18 17.85
C VAL A 273 -25.27 16.14 16.92
N ARG A 274 -26.01 16.60 15.91
CA ARG A 274 -26.46 15.75 14.82
C ARG A 274 -25.30 15.51 13.87
N VAL A 275 -24.97 14.24 13.64
CA VAL A 275 -23.87 13.82 12.79
C VAL A 275 -24.16 14.21 11.34
N THR A 276 -23.25 14.99 10.74
CA THR A 276 -23.35 15.40 9.34
C THR A 276 -22.36 14.65 8.45
N ARG A 277 -21.24 14.17 9.01
CA ARG A 277 -20.25 13.35 8.29
C ARG A 277 -19.76 12.19 9.15
N LEU A 278 -19.39 11.10 8.48
CA LEU A 278 -18.85 9.89 9.09
C LEU A 278 -17.39 10.09 9.54
N SER A 279 -16.92 9.29 10.51
CA SER A 279 -15.54 9.34 11.03
C SER A 279 -14.46 9.26 9.93
N ASN A 280 -14.73 8.52 8.86
CA ASN A 280 -13.80 8.29 7.74
C ASN A 280 -13.74 9.40 6.68
N ASP A 281 -14.63 10.40 6.73
CA ASP A 281 -14.69 11.57 5.83
C ASP A 281 -15.00 12.87 6.61
N ASN A 282 -14.44 12.97 7.82
CA ASN A 282 -14.52 14.19 8.63
C ASN A 282 -13.47 15.23 8.18
N THR A 283 -13.56 16.45 8.73
CA THR A 283 -12.73 17.58 8.32
C THR A 283 -11.24 17.30 8.55
N VAL A 284 -10.88 16.67 9.67
CA VAL A 284 -9.50 16.25 9.96
C VAL A 284 -9.02 15.24 8.92
N ALA A 285 -9.82 14.21 8.60
CA ALA A 285 -9.48 13.21 7.60
C ALA A 285 -9.24 13.85 6.21
N ARG A 286 -10.01 14.88 5.85
CA ARG A 286 -9.82 15.63 4.60
C ARG A 286 -8.56 16.47 4.57
N ILE A 287 -8.23 17.16 5.67
CA ILE A 287 -6.97 17.92 5.76
C ILE A 287 -5.80 16.97 5.63
N VAL A 288 -5.84 15.83 6.35
CA VAL A 288 -4.83 14.77 6.24
C VAL A 288 -4.74 14.27 4.79
N GLU A 289 -5.86 13.96 4.15
CA GLU A 289 -5.89 13.51 2.74
C GLU A 289 -5.33 14.57 1.79
N MET A 290 -5.67 15.86 1.96
CA MET A 290 -5.16 16.95 1.12
C MET A 290 -3.64 17.15 1.30
N VAL A 291 -3.16 17.17 2.54
CA VAL A 291 -1.73 17.29 2.86
C VAL A 291 -0.96 16.08 2.32
N GLN A 292 -1.47 14.87 2.54
CA GLN A 292 -0.88 13.65 2.00
C GLN A 292 -0.90 13.64 0.47
N SER A 293 -1.95 14.13 -0.18
CA SER A 293 -2.06 14.21 -1.64
C SER A 293 -1.12 15.25 -2.24
N ALA A 294 -0.85 16.33 -1.51
CA ALA A 294 0.18 17.30 -1.89
C ALA A 294 1.60 16.73 -1.70
N GLN A 295 1.82 15.88 -0.71
CA GLN A 295 3.12 15.26 -0.42
C GLN A 295 3.39 13.99 -1.23
N SER A 296 2.36 13.31 -1.74
CA SER A 296 2.46 12.03 -2.46
C SER A 296 2.93 12.16 -3.91
N GLY A 297 3.74 13.17 -4.22
CA GLY A 297 4.48 13.17 -5.46
C GLY A 297 5.62 12.16 -5.35
N ASN A 298 5.74 11.22 -6.29
CA ASN A 298 6.90 10.33 -6.40
C ASN A 298 8.19 11.14 -6.21
N SER A 299 9.18 10.61 -5.50
CA SER A 299 10.46 11.31 -5.38
C SER A 299 11.07 11.49 -6.78
N ARG A 300 11.83 12.56 -6.99
CA ARG A 300 12.47 12.82 -8.31
C ARG A 300 13.36 11.64 -8.73
N SER A 301 13.99 10.98 -7.75
CA SER A 301 14.83 9.79 -7.94
C SER A 301 14.03 8.56 -8.35
N GLU A 302 12.90 8.28 -7.71
CA GLU A 302 12.03 7.13 -8.04
C GLU A 302 11.46 7.23 -9.46
N ARG A 303 10.99 8.41 -9.88
CA ARG A 303 10.54 8.62 -11.27
C ARG A 303 11.64 8.40 -12.29
N TRP A 304 12.88 8.72 -11.93
CA TRP A 304 14.03 8.51 -12.79
C TRP A 304 14.35 7.02 -12.92
N VAL A 305 14.41 6.27 -11.80
CA VAL A 305 14.64 4.82 -11.82
C VAL A 305 13.56 4.10 -12.65
N ASN A 306 12.28 4.39 -12.43
CA ASN A 306 11.20 3.74 -13.19
C ASN A 306 11.16 4.11 -14.67
N ARG A 307 11.69 5.29 -15.04
CA ARG A 307 11.87 5.66 -16.45
C ARG A 307 13.07 4.97 -17.06
N PHE A 308 14.17 4.90 -16.32
CA PHE A 308 15.38 4.20 -16.74
C PHE A 308 15.10 2.72 -16.98
N SER A 309 14.44 2.02 -16.04
CA SER A 309 14.11 0.60 -16.17
C SER A 309 13.24 0.30 -17.40
N ARG A 310 12.28 1.17 -17.73
CA ARG A 310 11.41 1.01 -18.91
C ARG A 310 12.15 1.05 -20.25
N VAL A 311 13.34 1.64 -20.29
CA VAL A 311 14.20 1.68 -21.49
C VAL A 311 15.29 0.62 -21.40
N TYR A 312 15.93 0.51 -20.24
CA TYR A 312 17.05 -0.39 -19.99
C TYR A 312 16.64 -1.87 -20.10
N THR A 313 15.55 -2.29 -19.47
CA THR A 313 15.08 -3.69 -19.50
C THR A 313 14.83 -4.20 -20.93
N PRO A 314 14.00 -3.54 -21.77
CA PRO A 314 13.78 -4.03 -23.13
C PRO A 314 15.07 -3.97 -23.97
N MET A 315 15.93 -2.97 -23.75
CA MET A 315 17.22 -2.89 -24.45
C MET A 315 18.11 -4.10 -24.12
N VAL A 316 18.29 -4.45 -22.84
CA VAL A 316 19.12 -5.59 -22.43
C VAL A 316 18.53 -6.92 -22.91
N LEU A 317 17.20 -7.10 -22.77
CA LEU A 317 16.54 -8.30 -23.29
C LEU A 317 16.68 -8.42 -24.81
N SER A 318 16.54 -7.31 -25.55
CA SER A 318 16.75 -7.31 -27.00
C SER A 318 18.19 -7.65 -27.36
N LEU A 319 19.16 -7.13 -26.61
CA LEU A 319 20.58 -7.42 -26.83
C LEU A 319 20.91 -8.88 -26.53
N ALA A 320 20.31 -9.47 -25.48
CA ALA A 320 20.45 -10.89 -25.17
C ALA A 320 19.87 -11.76 -26.29
N VAL A 321 18.68 -11.43 -26.83
CA VAL A 321 18.12 -12.11 -27.99
C VAL A 321 19.05 -11.98 -29.21
N VAL A 322 19.57 -10.78 -29.50
CA VAL A 322 20.53 -10.59 -30.59
C VAL A 322 21.79 -11.44 -30.36
N ALA A 323 22.34 -11.47 -29.15
CA ALA A 323 23.51 -12.28 -28.81
C ALA A 323 23.25 -13.80 -28.93
N ALA A 324 22.03 -14.26 -28.63
CA ALA A 324 21.66 -15.67 -28.77
C ALA A 324 21.54 -16.11 -30.25
N PHE A 325 20.99 -15.26 -31.11
CA PHE A 325 20.61 -15.65 -32.48
C PHE A 325 21.58 -15.15 -33.57
N LEU A 326 22.19 -13.97 -33.42
CA LEU A 326 23.02 -13.36 -34.47
C LEU A 326 24.33 -14.13 -34.74
N PRO A 327 25.11 -14.59 -33.73
CA PRO A 327 26.36 -15.29 -33.99
C PRO A 327 26.19 -16.65 -34.71
N PRO A 328 25.21 -17.51 -34.37
CA PRO A 328 24.94 -18.72 -35.14
C PRO A 328 24.53 -18.45 -36.58
N LEU A 329 23.73 -17.39 -36.82
CA LEU A 329 23.22 -17.03 -38.15
C LEU A 329 24.29 -16.45 -39.08
N VAL A 330 25.20 -15.62 -38.57
CA VAL A 330 26.17 -14.86 -39.39
C VAL A 330 27.54 -15.52 -39.42
N SER A 331 28.01 -16.04 -38.28
CA SER A 331 29.38 -16.54 -38.11
C SER A 331 29.48 -18.06 -37.96
N GLY A 332 28.34 -18.78 -37.97
CA GLY A 332 28.32 -20.24 -37.84
C GLY A 332 28.74 -20.76 -36.46
N VAL A 333 28.68 -19.91 -35.44
CA VAL A 333 28.94 -20.30 -34.04
C VAL A 333 27.90 -21.33 -33.61
N ALA A 334 28.33 -22.32 -32.85
CA ALA A 334 27.42 -23.35 -32.35
C ALA A 334 26.35 -22.74 -31.43
N TRP A 335 25.10 -23.19 -31.59
CA TRP A 335 23.92 -22.65 -30.91
C TRP A 335 24.02 -22.73 -29.38
N ASP A 336 24.66 -23.78 -28.86
CA ASP A 336 24.93 -23.98 -27.44
C ASP A 336 25.79 -22.86 -26.86
N ARG A 337 26.86 -22.47 -27.55
CA ARG A 337 27.77 -21.40 -27.09
C ARG A 337 27.13 -20.02 -27.17
N ALA A 338 26.40 -19.74 -28.25
CA ALA A 338 25.71 -18.46 -28.38
C ALA A 338 24.61 -18.31 -27.31
N LEU A 339 23.85 -19.38 -27.06
CA LEU A 339 22.82 -19.41 -26.03
C LEU A 339 23.43 -19.26 -24.62
N TYR A 340 24.55 -19.93 -24.33
CA TYR A 340 25.27 -19.80 -23.07
C TYR A 340 25.78 -18.37 -22.82
N SER A 341 26.25 -17.67 -23.86
CA SER A 341 26.70 -16.27 -23.73
C SER A 341 25.58 -15.25 -23.58
N ALA A 342 24.36 -15.62 -23.97
CA ALA A 342 23.20 -14.73 -23.95
C ALA A 342 22.37 -14.83 -22.66
N LEU A 343 22.42 -15.98 -21.98
CA LEU A 343 21.73 -16.28 -20.72
C LEU A 343 22.56 -15.82 -19.51
#